data_AF-A0A1I6WDC9-F1
#
_entry.id   AF-A0A1I6WDC9-F1
#
_cell.length_a   1.000
_cell.length_b   1.000
_cell.length_c   1.000
_cell.angle_alpha   90.00
_cell.angle_beta   90.00
_cell.angle_gamma   90.00
#
_symmetry.space_group_name_H-M   'P 1'
#
loop_
_entity.id
_entity.type
_entity.pdbx_description
1 polymer ?
#
loop_
_entity_poly.entity_id
_entity_poly.type
_entity_poly.pdbx_seq_one_letter_code
_entity_poly.pdbx_strand_id
1 'polypeptide(L)' 'MQNNLAQQSNNDNSDFLPGDVVVYMSHIKIDALKTVEAFQPNEYYWLVCGQLVHRDDIRSASVAELDVGMRLGGGV' A
#
# COMPACT_ATOMS: atom_id res chain seq x y z
N MET A 1 23.60 -24.31 10.27
CA MET A 1 23.17 -22.90 10.36
C MET A 1 21.79 -22.82 9.74
N GLN A 2 20.74 -22.82 10.56
CA GLN A 2 19.37 -22.65 10.09
C GLN A 2 19.23 -21.22 9.53
N ASN A 3 19.05 -21.09 8.22
CA ASN A 3 18.63 -19.84 7.60
C ASN A 3 17.13 -19.67 7.88
N ASN A 4 16.80 -18.80 8.85
CA ASN A 4 15.44 -18.27 9.01
C ASN A 4 15.20 -17.26 7.89
N LEU A 5 14.98 -17.72 6.66
CA LEU A 5 14.24 -16.92 5.71
C LEU A 5 12.79 -17.03 6.15
N ALA A 6 12.35 -16.06 6.96
CA ALA A 6 10.93 -15.84 7.23
C ALA A 6 10.19 -15.92 5.89
N GLN A 7 9.17 -16.78 5.87
CA GLN A 7 8.34 -17.07 4.72
C GLN A 7 8.09 -15.79 3.92
N GLN A 8 8.82 -15.65 2.80
CA GLN A 8 8.26 -14.99 1.63
C GLN A 8 7.12 -15.91 1.24
N SER A 9 5.96 -15.71 1.88
CA SER A 9 4.70 -16.16 1.34
C SER A 9 4.69 -15.55 -0.04
N ASN A 10 4.94 -16.38 -1.05
CA ASN A 10 4.63 -16.09 -2.43
C ASN A 10 3.13 -15.86 -2.46
N ASN A 11 2.71 -14.64 -2.07
CA ASN A 11 1.39 -14.13 -2.35
C ASN A 11 1.44 -13.80 -3.84
N ASP A 12 1.45 -14.84 -4.70
CA ASP A 12 1.43 -14.74 -6.17
C ASP A 12 0.18 -13.98 -6.69
N ASN A 13 -0.68 -13.49 -5.78
CA ASN A 13 -1.91 -12.77 -6.03
C ASN A 13 -2.03 -11.48 -5.18
N SER A 14 -0.92 -10.92 -4.69
CA SER A 14 -0.94 -9.63 -3.99
C SER A 14 -0.61 -8.49 -4.95
N ASP A 15 -1.48 -7.48 -4.99
CA ASP A 15 -1.33 -6.30 -5.86
C ASP A 15 -0.21 -5.35 -5.39
N PHE A 16 0.21 -5.43 -4.12
CA PHE A 16 1.22 -4.54 -3.54
C PHE A 16 2.21 -5.30 -2.66
N LEU A 17 3.48 -4.92 -2.73
CA LEU A 17 4.55 -5.50 -1.92
C LEU A 17 4.92 -4.61 -0.73
N PRO A 18 5.46 -5.17 0.37
CA PRO A 18 6.09 -4.39 1.42
C PRO A 18 7.10 -3.39 0.86
N GLY A 19 6.96 -2.12 1.23
CA GLY A 19 7.76 -1.00 0.71
C GLY A 19 7.08 -0.20 -0.41
N ASP A 20 6.02 -0.73 -1.04
CA ASP A 20 5.27 0.02 -2.05
C ASP A 20 4.58 1.24 -1.44
N VAL A 21 4.59 2.34 -2.20
CA VAL A 21 3.90 3.57 -1.83
C VAL A 21 2.53 3.61 -2.49
N VAL A 22 1.51 3.70 -1.65
CA VAL A 22 0.10 3.72 -2.04
C VAL A 22 -0.59 4.99 -1.53
N VAL A 23 -1.70 5.33 -2.17
CA VAL A 23 -2.62 6.39 -1.76
C VAL A 23 -4.02 5.83 -1.63
N TYR A 24 -4.84 6.49 -0.84
CA TYR A 24 -6.26 6.14 -0.73
C TYR A 24 -7.05 6.53 -1.98
N MET A 25 -8.03 5.70 -2.32
CA MET A 25 -9.03 5.99 -3.35
C MET A 25 -9.87 7.23 -3.01
N SER A 26 -10.51 7.81 -4.03
CA SER A 26 -11.17 9.13 -3.96
C SER A 26 -12.31 9.20 -2.92
N HIS A 27 -12.96 8.08 -2.58
CA HIS A 27 -13.99 8.04 -1.55
C HIS A 27 -13.45 8.26 -0.13
N ILE A 28 -12.14 8.14 0.06
CA ILE A 28 -11.45 8.41 1.33
C ILE A 28 -10.76 9.77 1.23
N LYS A 29 -11.09 10.67 2.19
CA LYS A 29 -10.56 12.04 2.26
C LYS A 29 -9.22 12.10 2.99
N ILE A 30 -8.27 11.28 2.55
CA ILE A 30 -6.91 11.26 3.07
C ILE A 30 -5.96 11.39 1.89
N ASP A 31 -5.21 12.49 1.85
CA ASP A 31 -4.28 12.77 0.76
C ASP A 31 -2.84 12.35 1.10
N ALA A 32 -2.60 11.73 2.26
CA ALA A 32 -1.26 11.29 2.64
C ALA A 32 -0.83 10.06 1.82
N LEU A 33 0.43 10.06 1.38
CA LEU A 33 1.10 8.84 0.92
C LEU A 33 1.23 7.86 2.10
N LYS A 34 1.11 6.57 1.79
CA LYS A 34 1.24 5.47 2.75
C LYS A 34 2.19 4.43 2.19
N THR A 35 2.91 3.75 3.08
CA THR A 35 3.80 2.65 2.70
C THR A 35 3.21 1.35 3.18
N VAL A 36 3.17 0.36 2.30
CA VAL A 36 2.75 -0.99 2.63
C VAL A 36 3.81 -1.63 3.53
N GLU A 37 3.38 -2.17 4.66
CA GLU A 37 4.23 -2.90 5.60
C GLU A 37 4.11 -4.40 5.40
N ALA A 38 2.88 -4.93 5.31
CA ALA A 38 2.64 -6.35 5.16
C ALA A 38 1.29 -6.66 4.50
N PHE A 39 1.26 -7.67 3.65
CA PHE A 39 0.02 -8.26 3.15
C PHE A 39 -0.67 -9.11 4.24
N GLN A 40 -2.00 -9.15 4.22
CA GLN A 40 -2.85 -9.99 5.06
C GLN A 40 -3.84 -10.77 4.18
N PRO A 41 -4.32 -11.94 4.64
CA PRO A 41 -5.38 -12.67 3.94
C PRO A 41 -6.61 -11.80 3.66
N ASN A 42 -7.39 -12.19 2.64
CA ASN A 42 -8.58 -11.46 2.18
C ASN A 42 -8.28 -10.04 1.67
N GLU A 43 -7.15 -9.86 0.98
CA GLU A 43 -6.83 -8.61 0.26
C GLU A 43 -6.67 -7.38 1.17
N TYR A 44 -6.29 -7.60 2.43
CA TYR A 44 -5.96 -6.52 3.35
C TYR A 44 -4.46 -6.24 3.40
N TYR A 45 -4.11 -5.00 3.72
CA TYR A 45 -2.74 -4.53 3.82
C TYR A 45 -2.54 -3.75 5.11
N TRP A 46 -1.49 -4.09 5.86
CA TRP A 46 -0.96 -3.25 6.91
C TRP A 46 -0.13 -2.14 6.29
N LEU A 47 -0.38 -0.92 6.74
CA LEU A 47 0.41 0.26 6.42
C LEU A 47 1.37 0.55 7.57
N VAL A 48 2.57 1.08 7.27
CA VAL A 48 3.62 1.40 8.27
C VAL A 48 3.10 2.29 9.42
N CYS A 49 2.05 3.07 9.20
CA CYS A 49 1.40 3.86 10.25
C CYS A 49 0.45 3.07 11.17
N GLY A 50 0.45 1.74 11.11
CA GLY A 50 -0.41 0.85 11.90
C GLY A 50 -1.88 0.81 11.46
N GLN A 51 -2.19 1.22 10.22
CA GLN A 51 -3.54 1.18 9.67
C GLN A 51 -3.73 -0.07 8.82
N LEU A 52 -4.87 -0.75 8.98
CA LEU A 52 -5.30 -1.86 8.13
C LEU A 52 -6.27 -1.35 7.06
N VAL A 53 -6.02 -1.67 5.79
CA VAL A 53 -6.82 -1.19 4.65
C VAL A 53 -7.13 -2.33 3.68
N HIS A 54 -8.28 -2.27 3.02
CA HIS A 54 -8.61 -3.22 1.95
C HIS A 54 -7.98 -2.77 0.62
N ARG A 55 -7.67 -3.72 -0.25
CA ARG A 55 -7.14 -3.50 -1.60
C ARG A 55 -7.92 -2.43 -2.37
N ASP A 56 -9.24 -2.49 -2.33
CA ASP A 56 -10.12 -1.56 -3.09
C ASP A 56 -10.15 -0.13 -2.54
N ASP A 57 -9.61 0.09 -1.33
CA ASP A 57 -9.52 1.41 -0.71
C ASP A 57 -8.22 2.14 -1.06
N ILE A 58 -7.27 1.46 -1.70
CA ILE A 58 -5.94 1.99 -2.02
C ILE A 58 -5.55 1.73 -3.49
N ARG A 59 -4.61 2.53 -3.98
CA ARG A 59 -3.92 2.30 -5.27
C ARG A 59 -2.46 2.71 -5.16
N SER A 60 -1.62 2.25 -6.08
CA SER A 60 -0.26 2.77 -6.22
C SER A 60 -0.27 4.28 -6.39
N ALA A 61 0.67 4.95 -5.72
CA ALA A 61 0.91 6.37 -5.95
C ALA A 61 1.47 6.57 -7.36
N SER A 62 0.98 7.59 -8.06
CA SER A 62 1.55 8.01 -9.35
C SER A 62 2.89 8.73 -9.14
N VAL A 63 3.70 8.83 -10.19
CA VAL A 63 4.99 9.53 -10.13
C VAL A 63 4.84 10.99 -9.67
N ALA A 64 3.79 11.68 -10.12
CA ALA A 64 3.52 13.05 -9.69
C ALA A 64 3.15 13.15 -8.19
N GLU A 65 2.42 12.16 -7.66
CA GLU A 65 2.09 12.11 -6.24
C GLU A 65 3.32 11.79 -5.37
N LEU A 66 4.23 10.96 -5.87
CA LEU A 66 5.50 10.69 -5.23
C LEU A 66 6.40 11.94 -5.21
N ASP A 67 6.43 12.70 -6.30
CA ASP A 67 7.21 13.93 -6.43
C ASP A 67 6.69 15.03 -5.49
N VAL A 68 5.36 15.23 -5.43
CA VAL A 68 4.74 16.24 -4.56
C VAL A 68 4.63 15.77 -3.10
N GLY A 69 4.69 14.47 -2.84
CA GLY A 69 4.59 13.88 -1.50
C GLY A 69 3.15 13.76 -0.96
N MET A 70 2.13 13.88 -1.82
CA MET A 70 0.72 13.74 -1.46
C MET A 70 -0.12 13.24 -2.64
N ARG A 71 -1.29 12.67 -2.34
CA ARG A 71 -2.31 12.32 -3.31
C ARG A 71 -2.77 13.58 -4.03
N LEU A 72 -2.82 13.48 -5.36
CA LEU A 72 -3.39 14.51 -6.19
C LEU A 72 -4.85 14.10 -6.43
N GLY A 73 -5.78 14.84 -5.80
CA GLY A 73 -7.18 14.74 -6.16
C GLY A 73 -7.29 15.04 -7.65
N GLY A 74 -7.89 14.11 -8.41
CA GLY A 74 -8.00 14.25 -9.86
C GLY A 74 -8.66 15.58 -10.22
N GLY A 75 -7.85 16.57 -10.52
CA GLY A 75 -8.29 17.83 -11.07
C GLY A 75 -8.68 17.58 -12.51
N VAL A 76 -9.98 17.36 -12.72
CA VAL A 76 -10.68 17.65 -13.97
C VAL A 76 -11.94 18.42 -13.65
#